data_AF-A9U859-F1
#
_entry.id   AF-A9U859-F1
#
_cell.length_a   1.000
_cell.length_b   1.000
_cell.length_c   1.000
_cell.angle_alpha   90.00
_cell.angle_beta   90.00
_cell.angle_gamma   90.00
#
_symmetry.space_group_name_H-M   'P 1'
#
loop_
_entity.id
_entity.type
_entity.pdbx_description
1 polymer ?
#
loop_
_entity_poly.entity_id
_entity_poly.type
_entity_poly.pdbx_seq_one_letter_code
_entity_poly.pdbx_strand_id
1 'polypeptide(L)'
;MIDEHGRLPMVQGVSLNTLMTQYDGVLGMLKEWALGLVGAVLLVLVVTCPNEEDYTKWLSSEHGIVCVNTGSDTGCKRQEDAVEWKSRYIMHAGIFIQLMNKFQDRGSYIAVLHHPHQHSIALLLIETEDKQPLEIMRNGKPFPIMAINCPDIEYTHQFMKNKGLMVEDLQTLGAGEAKYFYFRDHEGNLLEAA
;
A
#
# COMPACT_ATOMS: atom_id res chain seq x y z
N MET A 1 -19.51 43.00 -4.54
CA MET A 1 -20.04 43.60 -3.30
C MET A 1 -18.95 44.46 -2.69
N ILE A 2 -18.92 45.74 -3.05
CA ILE A 2 -18.04 46.78 -2.51
C ILE A 2 -18.96 47.98 -2.33
N ASP A 3 -18.85 48.71 -1.21
CA ASP A 3 -19.70 49.86 -0.96
C ASP A 3 -19.36 51.05 -1.88
N GLU A 4 -20.19 52.09 -1.85
CA GLU A 4 -20.07 53.30 -2.67
C GLU A 4 -18.77 54.09 -2.42
N HIS A 5 -17.99 53.71 -1.40
CA HIS A 5 -16.72 54.32 -1.01
C HIS A 5 -15.53 53.38 -1.28
N GLY A 6 -15.73 52.29 -2.02
CA GLY A 6 -14.67 51.36 -2.39
C GLY A 6 -14.24 50.42 -1.26
N ARG A 7 -15.03 50.28 -0.18
CA ARG A 7 -14.69 49.44 0.98
C ARG A 7 -15.35 48.08 0.90
N LEU A 8 -14.61 47.05 1.31
CA LEU A 8 -15.12 45.68 1.42
C LEU A 8 -16.13 45.58 2.57
N PRO A 9 -17.15 44.71 2.44
CA PRO A 9 -18.15 44.52 3.49
C PRO A 9 -17.50 44.05 4.80
N MET A 10 -17.94 44.63 5.91
CA MET A 10 -17.52 44.22 7.25
C MET A 10 -18.41 43.07 7.74
N VAL A 11 -17.78 42.04 8.33
CA VAL A 11 -18.49 40.94 9.00
C VAL A 11 -18.22 41.06 10.49
N GLN A 12 -19.26 41.21 11.31
CA GLN A 12 -19.16 41.40 12.77
C GLN A 12 -18.23 42.56 13.21
N GLY A 13 -18.17 43.64 12.44
CA GLY A 13 -17.36 44.83 12.77
C GLY A 13 -15.87 44.69 12.46
N VAL A 14 -15.43 43.61 11.81
CA VAL A 14 -14.04 43.41 11.36
C VAL A 14 -13.98 43.49 9.84
N SER A 15 -12.96 44.16 9.30
CA SER A 15 -12.77 44.27 7.85
C SER A 15 -12.41 42.91 7.25
N LEU A 16 -12.97 42.59 6.08
CA LEU A 16 -12.72 41.32 5.39
C LEU A 16 -11.22 41.08 5.14
N ASN A 17 -10.45 42.13 4.84
CA ASN A 17 -9.00 42.05 4.65
C ASN A 17 -8.28 41.63 5.94
N THR A 18 -8.73 42.11 7.10
CA THR A 18 -8.17 41.73 8.41
C THR A 18 -8.48 40.26 8.74
N LEU A 19 -9.68 39.80 8.36
CA LEU A 19 -10.06 38.40 8.52
C LEU A 19 -9.20 37.50 7.63
N MET A 20 -9.06 37.85 6.35
CA MET A 20 -8.26 37.07 5.40
C MET A 20 -6.78 36.98 5.80
N THR A 21 -6.15 38.07 6.24
CA THR A 21 -4.76 38.03 6.71
C THR A 21 -4.58 37.21 7.99
N GLN A 22 -5.58 37.20 8.88
CA GLN A 22 -5.56 36.36 10.08
C GLN A 22 -5.68 34.87 9.74
N TYR A 23 -6.49 34.50 8.74
CA TYR A 23 -6.60 33.11 8.28
C TYR A 23 -5.36 32.66 7.48
N ASP A 24 -4.73 33.53 6.69
CA ASP A 24 -3.49 33.20 5.96
C ASP A 24 -2.34 32.88 6.91
N GLY A 25 -2.23 33.61 8.03
CA GLY A 25 -1.23 33.31 9.06
C GLY A 25 -1.45 31.95 9.75
N VAL A 26 -2.72 31.60 10.02
CA VAL A 26 -3.10 30.31 10.62
C VAL A 26 -2.90 29.16 9.63
N LEU A 27 -3.24 29.36 8.35
CA LEU A 27 -3.02 28.40 7.27
C LEU A 27 -1.54 28.15 7.01
N GLY A 28 -0.71 29.20 7.01
CA GLY A 28 0.74 29.09 6.91
C GLY A 28 1.34 28.27 8.07
N MET A 29 0.90 28.56 9.29
CA MET A 29 1.32 27.81 10.48
C MET A 29 0.89 26.33 10.40
N LEU A 30 -0.37 26.04 10.04
CA LEU A 30 -0.86 24.66 9.87
C LEU A 30 -0.08 23.88 8.80
N LYS A 31 0.31 24.54 7.71
CA LYS A 31 1.07 23.92 6.62
C LYS A 31 2.49 23.53 7.05
N GLU A 32 3.17 24.40 7.79
CA GLU A 32 4.49 24.13 8.39
C GLU A 32 4.43 22.95 9.39
N TRP A 33 3.41 22.92 10.25
CA TRP A 33 3.22 21.81 11.20
C TRP A 33 2.89 20.48 10.49
N ALA A 34 2.08 20.51 9.43
CA ALA A 34 1.76 19.31 8.65
C ALA A 34 2.99 18.74 7.93
N LEU A 35 3.83 19.60 7.33
CA LEU A 35 5.11 19.21 6.75
C LEU A 35 6.06 18.62 7.80
N GLY A 36 6.12 19.23 8.98
CA GLY A 36 6.90 18.71 10.10
C GLY A 36 6.42 17.34 10.58
N LEU A 37 5.10 17.13 10.69
CA LEU A 37 4.51 15.85 11.08
C LEU A 37 4.76 14.74 10.06
N VAL A 38 4.59 15.03 8.77
CA VAL A 38 4.89 14.07 7.69
C VAL A 38 6.38 13.71 7.69
N GLY A 39 7.27 14.70 7.86
CA GLY A 39 8.70 14.47 7.99
C GLY A 39 9.05 13.60 9.20
N ALA A 40 8.44 13.84 10.35
CA ALA A 40 8.66 13.05 11.55
C ALA A 40 8.17 11.59 11.38
N VAL A 41 7.01 11.38 10.76
CA VAL A 41 6.50 10.03 10.46
C VAL A 41 7.41 9.29 9.48
N LEU A 42 7.88 9.94 8.41
CA LEU A 42 8.85 9.36 7.49
C LEU A 42 10.16 9.00 8.19
N LEU A 43 10.64 9.86 9.09
CA LEU A 43 11.88 9.62 9.83
C LEU A 43 11.72 8.46 10.82
N VAL A 44 10.58 8.35 11.50
CA VAL A 44 10.23 7.19 12.32
C VAL A 44 10.21 5.93 11.46
N LEU A 45 9.53 5.93 10.31
CA LEU A 45 9.49 4.78 9.41
C LEU A 45 10.90 4.38 8.94
N VAL A 46 11.76 5.32 8.57
CA VAL A 46 13.14 5.03 8.15
C VAL A 46 13.98 4.46 9.30
N VAL A 47 13.79 4.93 10.53
CA VAL A 47 14.54 4.48 11.71
C VAL A 47 13.99 3.16 12.28
N THR A 48 12.69 2.91 12.16
CA THR A 48 12.04 1.70 12.69
C THR A 48 11.92 0.58 11.67
N CYS A 49 12.12 0.85 10.37
CA CYS A 49 12.17 -0.20 9.36
C CYS A 49 13.50 -0.95 9.50
N PRO A 50 13.48 -2.21 10.00
CA PRO A 50 14.71 -2.98 10.12
C PRO A 50 15.27 -3.23 8.72
N ASN A 51 16.57 -2.99 8.56
CA ASN A 51 17.27 -3.34 7.34
C ASN A 51 17.63 -4.85 7.35
N GLU A 52 18.24 -5.34 6.27
CA GLU A 52 18.65 -6.75 6.17
C GLU A 52 19.63 -7.17 7.28
N GLU A 53 20.45 -6.23 7.76
CA GLU A 53 21.38 -6.46 8.86
C GLU A 53 20.64 -6.64 10.20
N ASP A 54 19.63 -5.82 10.48
CA ASP A 54 18.80 -5.94 11.67
C ASP A 54 18.01 -7.25 11.68
N TYR A 55 17.53 -7.68 10.51
CA TYR A 55 16.89 -8.98 10.35
C TYR A 55 17.85 -10.16 10.64
N THR A 56 19.07 -10.12 10.10
CA THR A 56 20.09 -11.16 10.36
C THR A 56 20.54 -11.18 11.81
N LYS A 57 20.65 -10.02 12.46
CA LYS A 57 20.93 -9.91 13.90
C LYS A 57 19.83 -10.53 14.75
N TRP A 58 18.57 -10.23 14.45
CA TRP A 58 17.42 -10.83 15.13
C TRP A 58 17.37 -12.36 14.96
N LEU A 59 17.62 -12.86 13.74
CA LEU A 59 17.71 -14.31 13.47
C LEU A 59 18.79 -14.99 14.31
N SER A 60 19.94 -14.33 14.47
CA SER A 60 21.04 -14.85 15.28
C SER A 60 20.72 -14.80 16.77
N SER A 61 20.08 -13.73 17.26
CA SER A 61 19.83 -13.54 18.70
C SER A 61 18.67 -14.38 19.22
N GLU A 62 17.56 -14.43 18.48
CA GLU A 62 16.33 -15.11 18.94
C GLU A 62 16.26 -16.57 18.50
N HIS A 63 16.84 -16.90 17.34
CA HIS A 63 16.66 -18.21 16.72
C HIS A 63 17.98 -18.99 16.55
N GLY A 64 19.11 -18.38 16.86
CA GLY A 64 20.44 -19.00 16.70
C GLY A 64 20.78 -19.33 15.24
N ILE A 65 20.21 -18.59 14.29
CA ILE A 65 20.41 -18.77 12.86
C ILE A 65 21.45 -17.74 12.39
N VAL A 66 22.55 -18.22 11.80
CA VAL A 66 23.63 -17.37 11.27
C VAL A 66 23.61 -17.41 9.76
N CYS A 67 23.41 -16.24 9.14
CA CYS A 67 23.37 -16.07 7.69
C CYS A 67 24.70 -15.50 7.18
N VAL A 68 25.27 -16.11 6.15
CA VAL A 68 26.50 -15.64 5.50
C VAL A 68 26.15 -15.23 4.07
N ASN A 69 26.32 -13.94 3.75
CA ASN A 69 26.02 -13.41 2.43
C ASN A 69 27.25 -13.61 1.52
N THR A 70 27.13 -14.44 0.49
CA THR A 70 28.22 -14.73 -0.46
C THR A 70 28.09 -13.96 -1.78
N GLY A 71 27.24 -12.93 -1.83
CA GLY A 71 27.10 -12.03 -2.98
C GLY A 71 26.26 -12.58 -4.14
N SER A 72 25.89 -13.85 -4.12
CA SER A 72 24.93 -14.45 -5.06
C SER A 72 23.86 -15.31 -4.37
N ASP A 73 24.12 -15.79 -3.15
CA ASP A 73 23.12 -16.44 -2.31
C ASP A 73 23.45 -16.26 -0.81
N THR A 74 22.41 -16.08 0.00
CA THR A 74 22.51 -15.94 1.46
C THR A 74 22.28 -17.31 2.08
N GLY A 75 23.36 -18.05 2.33
CA GLY A 75 23.30 -19.34 3.00
C GLY A 75 23.17 -19.16 4.51
N CYS A 76 22.10 -19.66 5.12
CA CYS A 76 21.91 -19.59 6.57
C CYS A 76 22.03 -20.97 7.22
N LYS A 77 22.65 -21.01 8.40
CA LYS A 77 22.93 -22.24 9.14
C LYS A 77 22.46 -22.12 10.58
N ARG A 78 22.04 -23.24 11.16
CA ARG A 78 21.72 -23.37 12.58
C ARG A 78 22.45 -24.61 13.10
N GLN A 79 23.41 -24.43 14.00
CA GLN A 79 24.19 -25.53 14.61
C GLN A 79 24.70 -26.56 13.58
N GLU A 80 25.39 -26.07 12.55
CA GLU A 80 25.97 -26.84 11.42
C GLU A 80 25.00 -27.37 10.35
N ASP A 81 23.70 -27.43 10.63
CA ASP A 81 22.69 -27.78 9.63
C ASP A 81 22.35 -26.57 8.73
N ALA A 82 22.30 -26.82 7.42
CA ALA A 82 21.82 -25.83 6.46
C ALA A 82 20.32 -25.59 6.72
N VAL A 83 19.95 -24.33 6.93
CA VAL A 83 18.54 -23.96 7.03
C VAL A 83 17.98 -23.97 5.62
N GLU A 84 17.23 -25.02 5.29
CA GLU A 84 16.42 -25.05 4.10
C GLU A 84 15.23 -24.10 4.30
N TRP A 85 15.34 -22.90 3.74
CA TRP A 85 14.31 -21.88 3.81
C TRP A 85 13.06 -22.37 3.08
N LYS A 86 12.07 -22.88 3.82
CA LYS A 86 10.76 -23.21 3.22
C LYS A 86 10.01 -21.96 2.76
N SER A 87 10.41 -20.78 3.22
CA SER A 87 9.93 -19.52 2.67
C SER A 87 10.78 -18.28 3.02
N ARG A 88 10.81 -17.32 2.09
CA ARG A 88 11.34 -15.97 2.29
C ARG A 88 10.18 -15.00 2.56
N TYR A 89 10.40 -14.01 3.42
CA TYR A 89 9.53 -12.84 3.52
C TYR A 89 9.74 -11.97 2.28
N ILE A 90 8.67 -11.56 1.62
CA ILE A 90 8.73 -10.59 0.52
C ILE A 90 8.09 -9.30 1.02
N MET A 91 8.86 -8.22 1.04
CA MET A 91 8.35 -6.88 1.28
C MET A 91 8.12 -6.22 -0.07
N HIS A 92 6.87 -5.88 -0.39
CA HIS A 92 6.56 -5.05 -1.55
C HIS A 92 5.45 -4.07 -1.17
N ALA A 93 5.62 -2.79 -1.51
CA ALA A 93 4.66 -1.71 -1.22
C ALA A 93 4.25 -1.55 0.27
N GLY A 94 5.16 -1.79 1.21
CA GLY A 94 4.89 -1.64 2.65
C GLY A 94 4.07 -2.76 3.29
N ILE A 95 3.75 -3.82 2.53
CA ILE A 95 3.09 -5.01 3.04
C ILE A 95 4.17 -6.06 3.29
N PHE A 96 4.29 -6.48 4.55
CA PHE A 96 5.07 -7.66 4.90
C PHE A 96 4.21 -8.88 4.59
N ILE A 97 4.65 -9.69 3.63
CA ILE A 97 4.00 -10.94 3.31
C ILE A 97 5.02 -12.06 3.45
N GLN A 98 4.67 -13.03 4.29
CA GLN A 98 5.41 -14.26 4.43
C GLN A 98 4.79 -15.30 3.49
N LEU A 99 5.56 -15.79 2.52
CA LEU A 99 5.22 -17.06 1.88
C LEU A 99 5.25 -18.11 3.01
N MET A 100 4.22 -18.91 3.19
CA MET A 100 4.21 -19.91 4.28
C MET A 100 4.43 -21.30 3.76
N ASN A 101 3.86 -21.58 2.59
CA ASN A 101 3.95 -22.89 1.97
C ASN A 101 3.73 -22.75 0.47
N LYS A 102 4.33 -23.67 -0.28
CA LYS A 102 3.99 -23.94 -1.68
C LYS A 102 3.69 -25.43 -1.80
N PHE A 103 2.50 -25.79 -2.24
CA PHE A 103 2.10 -27.19 -2.40
C PHE A 103 1.19 -27.34 -3.63
N GLN A 104 1.06 -28.59 -4.10
CA GLN A 104 0.05 -28.92 -5.10
C GLN A 104 -1.23 -29.37 -4.40
N ASP A 105 -2.37 -28.86 -4.84
CA ASP A 105 -3.69 -29.37 -4.46
C ASP A 105 -4.61 -29.33 -5.68
N ARG A 106 -5.35 -30.42 -5.91
CA ARG A 106 -6.32 -30.56 -7.02
C ARG A 106 -5.79 -30.14 -8.39
N GLY A 107 -4.53 -30.44 -8.69
CA GLY A 107 -3.90 -30.10 -9.98
C GLY A 107 -3.45 -28.64 -10.12
N SER A 108 -3.46 -27.86 -9.04
CA SER A 108 -2.98 -26.48 -9.01
C SER A 108 -1.80 -26.33 -8.06
N TYR A 109 -0.87 -25.43 -8.37
CA TYR A 109 0.15 -25.01 -7.40
C TYR A 109 -0.41 -23.86 -6.57
N ILE A 110 -0.38 -24.02 -5.25
CA ILE A 110 -0.89 -23.03 -4.30
C ILE A 110 0.27 -22.50 -3.49
N ALA A 111 0.41 -21.17 -3.46
CA ALA A 111 1.28 -20.44 -2.55
C ALA A 111 0.44 -19.65 -1.54
N VAL A 112 0.68 -19.90 -0.25
CA VAL A 112 -0.03 -19.22 0.84
C VAL A 112 0.81 -18.05 1.32
N LEU A 113 0.23 -16.87 1.30
CA LEU A 113 0.83 -15.60 1.68
C LEU A 113 0.15 -15.07 2.94
N HIS A 114 0.86 -15.04 4.07
CA HIS A 114 0.36 -14.51 5.33
C HIS A 114 0.91 -13.13 5.61
N HIS A 115 0.05 -12.23 6.07
CA HIS A 115 0.49 -11.00 6.71
C HIS A 115 0.88 -11.31 8.17
N PRO A 116 1.91 -10.66 8.74
CA PRO A 116 2.46 -11.01 10.07
C PRO A 116 1.50 -10.73 11.23
N HIS A 117 0.44 -9.97 11.00
CA HIS A 117 -0.57 -9.70 12.02
C HIS A 117 -1.43 -10.96 12.31
N GLN A 118 -1.61 -11.30 13.58
CA GLN A 118 -2.25 -12.55 14.06
C GLN A 118 -3.71 -12.74 13.64
N HIS A 119 -4.37 -11.69 13.15
CA HIS A 119 -5.75 -11.71 12.65
C HIS A 119 -5.87 -11.36 11.16
N SER A 120 -4.76 -11.39 10.44
CA SER A 120 -4.78 -11.05 9.02
C SER A 120 -5.35 -12.19 8.17
N ILE A 121 -6.00 -11.79 7.08
CA ILE A 121 -6.52 -12.70 6.06
C ILE A 121 -5.31 -13.22 5.26
N ALA A 122 -5.26 -14.54 5.04
CA ALA A 122 -4.28 -15.14 4.15
C ALA A 122 -4.62 -14.84 2.69
N LEU A 123 -3.63 -14.44 1.91
CA LEU A 123 -3.72 -14.37 0.46
C LEU A 123 -3.27 -15.70 -0.14
N LEU A 124 -3.98 -16.19 -1.15
CA LEU A 124 -3.60 -17.40 -1.89
C LEU A 124 -3.24 -17.01 -3.32
N LEU A 125 -2.06 -17.41 -3.77
CA LEU A 125 -1.72 -17.42 -5.20
C LEU A 125 -1.91 -18.83 -5.71
N ILE A 126 -2.71 -18.98 -6.75
CA ILE A 126 -3.04 -20.27 -7.34
C ILE A 126 -2.61 -20.23 -8.80
N GLU A 127 -1.76 -21.18 -9.18
CA GLU A 127 -1.32 -21.41 -10.55
C GLU A 127 -1.99 -22.69 -11.05
N THR A 128 -2.69 -22.58 -12.17
CA THR A 128 -3.44 -23.66 -12.82
C THR A 128 -2.83 -24.02 -14.17
N GLU A 129 -3.05 -25.24 -14.65
CA GLU A 129 -2.65 -25.64 -16.01
C GLU A 129 -3.44 -24.90 -17.10
N ASP A 130 -4.70 -24.56 -16.80
CA ASP A 130 -5.52 -23.69 -17.64
C ASP A 130 -5.07 -22.23 -17.47
N LYS A 131 -4.86 -21.55 -18.59
CA LYS A 131 -4.42 -20.15 -18.66
C LYS A 131 -5.58 -19.16 -18.74
N GLN A 132 -6.81 -19.62 -18.59
CA GLN A 132 -7.96 -18.72 -18.52
C GLN A 132 -7.93 -17.91 -17.21
N PRO A 133 -8.16 -16.60 -17.25
CA PRO A 133 -8.21 -15.77 -16.06
C PRO A 133 -9.38 -16.19 -15.16
N LEU A 134 -9.20 -16.05 -13.85
CA LEU A 134 -10.28 -16.27 -12.90
C LEU A 134 -11.27 -15.10 -13.00
N GLU A 135 -12.52 -15.39 -13.32
CA GLU A 135 -13.59 -14.39 -13.36
C GLU A 135 -14.73 -14.77 -12.39
N ILE A 136 -14.95 -13.92 -11.39
CA ILE A 136 -16.09 -14.05 -10.48
C ILE A 136 -17.26 -13.28 -11.08
N MET A 137 -18.42 -13.91 -11.16
CA MET A 137 -19.64 -13.26 -11.65
C MET A 137 -20.53 -12.84 -10.49
N ARG A 138 -20.90 -11.56 -10.43
CA ARG A 138 -21.87 -11.03 -9.46
C ARG A 138 -22.94 -10.25 -10.19
N ASN A 139 -24.21 -10.64 -10.02
CA ASN A 139 -25.36 -10.03 -10.70
C ASN A 139 -25.20 -9.99 -12.24
N GLY A 140 -24.64 -11.05 -12.83
CA GLY A 140 -24.44 -11.16 -14.27
C GLY A 140 -23.30 -10.30 -14.83
N LYS A 141 -22.45 -9.71 -13.99
CA LYS A 141 -21.28 -8.92 -14.40
C LYS A 141 -19.99 -9.46 -13.77
N PRO A 142 -18.83 -9.29 -14.43
CA PRO A 142 -17.53 -9.55 -13.83
C PRO A 142 -17.36 -8.77 -12.52
N PHE A 143 -16.73 -9.41 -11.55
CA PHE A 143 -16.47 -8.87 -10.21
C PHE A 143 -15.00 -9.09 -9.85
N PRO A 144 -14.31 -8.11 -9.22
CA PRO A 144 -12.90 -8.22 -8.90
C PRO A 144 -12.62 -9.42 -7.99
N ILE A 145 -11.50 -10.10 -8.23
CA ILE A 145 -11.03 -11.21 -7.40
C ILE A 145 -10.31 -10.72 -6.15
N MET A 146 -9.85 -9.46 -6.15
CA MET A 146 -9.15 -8.80 -5.05
C MET A 146 -9.34 -7.29 -5.15
N ALA A 147 -9.46 -6.64 -4.00
CA ALA A 147 -9.38 -5.20 -3.86
C ALA A 147 -8.10 -4.83 -3.10
N ILE A 148 -7.42 -3.78 -3.56
CA ILE A 148 -6.17 -3.27 -2.99
C ILE A 148 -6.42 -1.86 -2.48
N ASN A 149 -6.14 -1.65 -1.19
CA ASN A 149 -6.23 -0.32 -0.59
C ASN A 149 -5.16 0.62 -1.14
N CYS A 150 -5.58 1.79 -1.61
CA CYS A 150 -4.76 2.82 -2.22
C CYS A 150 -4.89 4.12 -1.40
N PRO A 151 -3.91 4.44 -0.53
CA PRO A 151 -3.99 5.61 0.34
C PRO A 151 -4.21 6.95 -0.40
N ASP A 152 -3.68 7.06 -1.62
CA ASP A 152 -3.92 8.17 -2.55
C ASP A 152 -4.37 7.59 -3.89
N ILE A 153 -5.69 7.48 -4.05
CA ILE A 153 -6.28 6.78 -5.19
C ILE A 153 -6.18 7.59 -6.49
N GLU A 154 -6.27 8.92 -6.42
CA GLU A 154 -6.08 9.81 -7.57
C GLU A 154 -4.66 9.72 -8.12
N TYR A 155 -3.66 9.80 -7.23
CA TYR A 155 -2.27 9.63 -7.62
C TYR A 155 -2.04 8.25 -8.25
N THR A 156 -2.55 7.19 -7.61
CA THR A 156 -2.36 5.81 -8.08
C THR A 156 -3.01 5.61 -9.46
N HIS A 157 -4.23 6.10 -9.65
CA HIS A 157 -4.94 6.06 -10.92
C HIS A 157 -4.17 6.74 -12.05
N GLN A 158 -3.72 7.97 -11.80
CA GLN A 158 -2.93 8.74 -12.77
C GLN A 158 -1.57 8.10 -13.05
N PHE A 159 -0.89 7.61 -12.01
CA PHE A 159 0.38 6.91 -12.16
C PHE A 159 0.25 5.68 -13.06
N MET A 160 -0.76 4.82 -12.82
CA MET A 160 -0.99 3.62 -13.63
C MET A 160 -1.35 3.96 -15.07
N LYS A 161 -2.24 4.93 -15.27
CA LYS A 161 -2.63 5.42 -16.60
C LYS A 161 -1.43 5.97 -17.38
N ASN A 162 -0.56 6.75 -16.72
CA ASN A 162 0.65 7.31 -17.31
C ASN A 162 1.73 6.25 -17.63
N LYS A 163 1.69 5.10 -16.95
CA LYS A 163 2.52 3.93 -17.27
C LYS A 163 1.97 3.10 -18.43
N GLY A 164 0.85 3.49 -19.03
CA GLY A 164 0.21 2.79 -20.14
C GLY A 164 -0.55 1.54 -19.71
N LEU A 165 -0.86 1.40 -18.42
CA LEU A 165 -1.71 0.31 -17.94
C LEU A 165 -3.17 0.59 -18.29
N MET A 166 -3.91 -0.46 -18.64
CA MET A 166 -5.34 -0.37 -18.87
C MET A 166 -6.08 -0.30 -17.53
N VAL A 167 -6.45 0.92 -17.14
CA VAL A 167 -7.26 1.22 -15.96
C VAL A 167 -8.58 1.85 -16.41
N GLU A 168 -9.68 1.46 -15.76
CA GLU A 168 -10.99 2.06 -15.97
C GLU A 168 -11.07 3.46 -15.36
N ASP A 169 -12.16 4.18 -15.64
CA ASP A 169 -12.39 5.49 -15.05
C ASP A 169 -12.64 5.40 -13.54
N LEU A 170 -12.10 6.38 -12.80
CA LEU A 170 -12.26 6.49 -11.36
C LEU A 170 -13.75 6.67 -11.01
N GLN A 171 -14.29 5.74 -10.25
CA GLN A 171 -15.66 5.73 -9.77
C GLN A 171 -15.72 6.32 -8.36
N THR A 172 -16.89 6.85 -7.99
CA THR A 172 -17.16 7.39 -6.65
C THR A 172 -18.41 6.72 -6.07
N LEU A 173 -18.33 6.26 -4.83
CA LEU A 173 -19.44 5.68 -4.07
C LEU A 173 -19.98 6.68 -3.05
N GLY A 174 -21.28 6.57 -2.77
CA GLY A 174 -21.98 7.46 -1.84
C GLY A 174 -21.89 8.93 -2.30
N ALA A 175 -21.88 9.85 -1.34
CA ALA A 175 -21.70 11.28 -1.58
C ALA A 175 -20.21 11.69 -1.68
N GLY A 176 -19.33 10.81 -2.16
CA GLY A 176 -17.88 11.02 -2.17
C GLY A 176 -17.11 10.30 -1.05
N GLU A 177 -17.73 9.31 -0.41
CA GLU A 177 -17.18 8.64 0.78
C GLU A 177 -16.09 7.63 0.44
N ALA A 178 -16.15 7.04 -0.76
CA ALA A 178 -15.13 6.14 -1.26
C ALA A 178 -14.97 6.33 -2.77
N LYS A 179 -13.77 6.06 -3.26
CA LYS A 179 -13.46 6.03 -4.68
C LYS A 179 -12.82 4.70 -5.00
N TYR A 180 -12.98 4.24 -6.22
CA TYR A 180 -12.38 3.01 -6.67
C TYR A 180 -12.21 3.02 -8.19
N PHE A 181 -11.31 2.19 -8.71
CA PHE A 181 -11.26 1.90 -10.14
C PHE A 181 -10.88 0.45 -10.37
N TYR A 182 -11.31 -0.08 -11.51
CA TYR A 182 -10.96 -1.41 -11.96
C TYR A 182 -9.75 -1.39 -12.88
N PHE A 183 -8.96 -2.45 -12.81
CA PHE A 183 -7.87 -2.68 -13.74
C PHE A 183 -7.66 -4.19 -13.92
N ARG A 184 -6.91 -4.56 -14.95
CA ARG A 184 -6.49 -5.95 -15.15
C ARG A 184 -4.99 -6.08 -14.98
N ASP A 185 -4.57 -7.18 -14.36
CA ASP A 185 -3.15 -7.55 -14.36
C ASP A 185 -2.71 -8.10 -15.72
N HIS A 186 -1.47 -8.56 -15.81
CA HIS A 186 -0.88 -9.09 -17.04
C HIS A 186 -1.49 -10.43 -17.48
N GLU A 187 -2.12 -11.18 -16.57
CA GLU A 187 -2.83 -12.43 -16.85
C GLU A 187 -4.32 -12.19 -17.14
N GLY A 188 -4.78 -10.94 -17.08
CA GLY A 188 -6.16 -10.55 -17.35
C GLY A 188 -7.09 -10.67 -16.15
N ASN A 189 -6.59 -10.91 -14.93
CA ASN A 189 -7.42 -10.97 -13.74
C ASN A 189 -7.99 -9.59 -13.40
N LEU A 190 -9.28 -9.53 -13.06
CA LEU A 190 -9.95 -8.28 -12.68
C LEU A 190 -9.65 -7.92 -11.22
N LEU A 191 -9.09 -6.74 -11.01
CA LEU A 191 -8.68 -6.22 -9.70
C LEU A 191 -9.32 -4.86 -9.44
N GLU A 192 -9.54 -4.54 -8.17
CA GLU A 192 -10.05 -3.25 -7.71
C GLU A 192 -8.95 -2.51 -6.95
N ALA A 193 -8.81 -1.22 -7.21
CA ALA A 193 -8.06 -0.28 -6.39
C ALA A 193 -9.07 0.64 -5.70
N ALA A 194 -9.01 0.77 -4.37
CA ALA A 194 -9.97 1.53 -3.56
C ALA A 194 -9.31 2.33 -2.44
#